data_AF-A0A943RHG6-F1
#
_entry.id   AF-A0A943RHG6-F1
#
_cell.length_a   1.000
_cell.length_b   1.000
_cell.length_c   1.000
_cell.angle_alpha   90.00
_cell.angle_beta   90.00
_cell.angle_gamma   90.00
#
_symmetry.space_group_name_H-M   'P 1'
#
loop_
_entity.id
_entity.type
_entity.pdbx_description
1 polymer ?
#
loop_
_entity_poly.entity_id
_entity_poly.type
_entity_poly.pdbx_seq_one_letter_code
_entity_poly.pdbx_strand_id
1 'polypeptide(L)'
;MEEVKKPWFRFYGCVPETLDYPDCTMAEAVENVAKKYPDYIAYDFMGKKTTYANAVKDIIAAAKALKALGVKEEDRVTICMPNTPQTVSMFYAANMV
;
A
#
# COMPACT_ATOMS: atom_id res chain seq x y z
N MET A 1 2.65 -22.69 -9.63
CA MET A 1 1.60 -21.86 -9.04
C MET A 1 0.27 -22.45 -9.46
N GLU A 2 -0.59 -22.75 -8.49
CA GLU A 2 -1.91 -23.33 -8.74
C GLU A 2 -2.77 -22.30 -9.48
N GLU A 3 -3.40 -22.72 -10.58
CA GLU A 3 -4.16 -21.84 -11.45
C GLU A 3 -5.41 -21.34 -10.70
N VAL A 4 -5.47 -20.03 -10.41
CA VAL A 4 -6.58 -19.43 -9.66
C VAL A 4 -7.87 -19.55 -10.48
N LYS A 5 -8.77 -20.45 -10.08
CA LYS A 5 -10.06 -20.63 -10.74
C LYS A 5 -10.93 -19.38 -10.52
N LYS A 6 -11.37 -18.75 -11.62
CA LYS A 6 -12.26 -17.56 -11.62
C LYS A 6 -13.68 -17.90 -12.15
N PRO A 7 -14.45 -18.78 -11.48
CA PRO A 7 -15.73 -19.27 -12.00
C PRO A 7 -16.80 -18.18 -12.22
N TRP A 8 -16.64 -17.02 -11.60
CA TRP A 8 -17.52 -15.86 -11.80
C TRP A 8 -17.34 -15.19 -13.17
N PHE A 9 -16.21 -15.38 -13.84
CA PHE A 9 -15.88 -14.66 -15.09
C PHE A 9 -16.90 -14.90 -16.21
N ARG A 10 -17.50 -16.10 -16.27
CA ARG A 10 -18.57 -16.46 -17.20
C ARG A 10 -19.79 -15.52 -17.19
N PHE A 11 -19.97 -14.73 -16.13
CA PHE A 11 -21.09 -13.79 -15.99
C PHE A 11 -20.74 -12.35 -16.43
N TYR A 12 -19.47 -12.05 -16.72
CA TYR A 12 -19.02 -10.67 -16.98
C TYR A 12 -18.98 -10.29 -18.47
N GLY A 13 -19.36 -11.19 -19.38
CA GLY A 13 -19.54 -10.89 -20.80
C GLY A 13 -18.25 -10.41 -21.48
N CYS A 14 -18.20 -9.12 -21.84
CA CYS A 14 -17.09 -8.50 -22.56
C CYS A 14 -16.06 -7.80 -21.67
N VAL A 15 -16.19 -7.88 -20.34
CA VAL A 15 -15.20 -7.30 -19.42
C VAL A 15 -13.90 -8.09 -19.52
N PRO A 16 -12.73 -7.46 -19.71
CA PRO A 16 -11.46 -8.18 -19.77
C PRO A 16 -11.09 -8.83 -18.41
N GLU A 17 -10.41 -9.98 -18.45
CA GLU A 17 -9.97 -10.70 -17.24
C GLU A 17 -8.89 -9.97 -16.43
N THR A 18 -8.13 -9.13 -17.12
CA THR A 18 -6.99 -8.37 -16.60
C THR A 18 -6.95 -7.00 -17.27
N LEU A 19 -6.45 -6.01 -16.54
CA LEU A 19 -6.11 -4.71 -17.11
C LEU A 19 -4.59 -4.62 -17.31
N ASP A 20 -4.16 -3.60 -18.04
CA ASP A 20 -2.76 -3.20 -18.04
C ASP A 20 -2.45 -2.51 -16.71
N TYR A 21 -1.72 -3.21 -15.84
CA TYR A 21 -1.29 -2.70 -14.55
C TYR A 21 0.12 -2.13 -14.65
N PRO A 22 0.42 -1.02 -13.95
CA PRO A 22 1.78 -0.50 -13.89
C PRO A 22 2.71 -1.52 -13.21
N ASP A 23 3.92 -1.66 -13.75
CA ASP A 23 4.98 -2.50 -13.18
C ASP A 23 5.65 -1.79 -12.00
N CYS A 24 4.92 -1.71 -10.89
CA CYS A 24 5.40 -1.17 -9.63
C CYS A 24 4.61 -1.74 -8.46
N THR A 25 5.23 -1.76 -7.29
CA THR A 25 4.58 -2.11 -6.03
C THR A 25 3.56 -1.04 -5.61
N MET A 26 2.63 -1.41 -4.73
CA MET A 26 1.66 -0.46 -4.18
C MET A 26 2.36 0.68 -3.43
N ALA A 27 3.43 0.36 -2.71
CA ALA A 27 4.28 1.33 -2.04
C ALA A 27 4.96 2.29 -3.02
N GLU A 28 5.57 1.79 -4.11
CA GLU A 28 6.20 2.62 -5.14
C GLU A 28 5.19 3.55 -5.85
N ALA A 29 3.96 3.11 -6.07
CA ALA A 29 2.92 3.96 -6.61
C ALA A 29 2.69 5.20 -5.72
N VAL A 30 2.64 5.03 -4.40
CA VAL A 30 2.50 6.13 -3.43
C VAL A 30 3.75 7.00 -3.41
N GLU A 31 4.94 6.42 -3.44
CA GLU A 31 6.20 7.18 -3.53
C GLU A 31 6.27 8.03 -4.80
N ASN A 32 5.82 7.50 -5.93
CA ASN A 32 5.83 8.20 -7.20
C ASN A 32 4.87 9.39 -7.19
N VAL A 33 3.72 9.27 -6.53
CA VAL A 33 2.80 10.40 -6.30
C VAL A 33 3.45 11.43 -5.37
N ALA A 34 4.10 11.00 -4.29
CA ALA A 34 4.77 11.91 -3.36
C ALA A 34 5.96 12.66 -3.98
N LYS A 35 6.69 12.04 -4.92
CA LYS A 35 7.74 12.70 -5.71
C LYS A 35 7.17 13.79 -6.62
N LYS A 36 5.99 13.58 -7.19
CA LYS A 36 5.33 14.53 -8.11
C LYS A 36 4.62 15.67 -7.37
N TYR A 37 3.97 15.36 -6.25
CA TYR A 37 3.12 16.29 -5.51
C TYR A 37 3.42 16.25 -3.99
N PRO A 38 4.64 16.62 -3.57
CA PRO A 38 5.09 16.41 -2.19
C PRO A 38 4.25 17.16 -1.15
N ASP A 39 3.77 18.35 -1.49
CA ASP A 39 3.03 19.25 -0.59
C ASP A 39 1.52 19.01 -0.60
N TYR A 40 1.02 18.11 -1.46
CA TYR A 40 -0.40 17.80 -1.51
C TYR A 40 -0.79 17.01 -0.26
N ILE A 41 -2.00 17.25 0.23
CA ILE A 41 -2.53 16.54 1.40
C ILE A 41 -2.85 15.10 1.01
N ALA A 42 -2.21 14.15 1.69
CA ALA A 42 -2.48 12.71 1.53
C ALA A 42 -3.70 12.28 2.34
N TYR A 43 -3.80 12.77 3.59
CA TYR A 43 -4.96 12.55 4.45
C TYR A 43 -5.12 13.67 5.49
N ASP A 44 -6.35 13.80 5.98
CA ASP A 44 -6.72 14.61 7.13
C ASP A 44 -7.24 13.69 8.22
N PHE A 45 -6.59 13.72 9.39
CA PHE A 45 -7.02 12.94 10.54
C PHE A 45 -7.23 13.86 11.74
N MET A 46 -8.49 13.96 12.18
CA MET A 46 -8.92 14.80 13.30
C MET A 46 -8.46 16.27 13.16
N GLY A 47 -8.50 16.81 11.95
CA GLY A 47 -8.09 18.19 11.63
C GLY A 47 -6.59 18.37 11.41
N LYS A 48 -5.79 17.31 11.63
CA LYS A 48 -4.37 17.30 11.29
C LYS A 48 -4.19 16.80 9.86
N LYS A 49 -3.83 17.73 8.97
CA LYS A 49 -3.48 17.43 7.58
C LYS A 49 -2.05 16.94 7.47
N THR A 50 -1.83 15.87 6.71
CA THR A 50 -0.50 15.33 6.43
C THR A 50 -0.26 15.33 4.93
N THR A 51 0.91 15.83 4.51
CA THR A 51 1.29 15.85 3.10
C THR A 51 1.79 14.49 2.63
N TYR A 52 1.78 14.25 1.31
CA TYR A 52 2.34 13.02 0.73
C TYR A 52 3.81 12.81 1.10
N ALA A 53 4.62 13.88 1.11
CA ALA A 53 6.01 13.79 1.52
C ALA A 53 6.17 13.30 2.96
N ASN A 54 5.30 13.71 3.88
CA ASN A 54 5.33 13.26 5.27
C ASN A 54 4.75 11.85 5.43
N ALA A 55 3.67 11.53 4.73
CA ALA A 55 3.08 10.20 4.75
C ALA A 55 4.08 9.12 4.28
N VAL A 56 4.84 9.39 3.21
CA VAL A 56 5.88 8.48 2.71
C VAL A 56 7.03 8.33 3.70
N LYS A 57 7.45 9.41 4.40
CA LYS A 57 8.44 9.30 5.47
C LYS A 57 7.98 8.37 6.58
N ASP A 58 6.71 8.47 6.98
CA ASP A 58 6.13 7.61 8.02
C ASP A 58 6.05 6.15 7.57
N ILE A 59 5.68 5.90 6.30
CA ILE A 59 5.67 4.55 5.69
C ILE A 59 7.08 3.95 5.71
N ILE A 60 8.09 4.68 5.24
CA ILE A 60 9.48 4.20 5.20
C ILE A 60 10.02 3.94 6.62
N ALA A 61 9.68 4.79 7.58
CA ALA A 61 10.05 4.59 8.97
C ALA A 61 9.43 3.30 9.55
N ALA A 62 8.15 3.04 9.27
CA ALA A 62 7.48 1.82 9.69
C ALA A 62 8.08 0.57 9.01
N ALA A 63 8.42 0.64 7.71
CA ALA A 63 9.05 -0.48 7.00
C ALA A 63 10.43 -0.83 7.59
N LYS A 64 11.23 0.18 7.93
CA LYS A 64 12.51 -0.01 8.63
C LYS A 64 12.32 -0.65 10.00
N ALA A 65 11.30 -0.24 10.75
CA ALA A 65 10.98 -0.84 12.05
C ALA A 65 10.57 -2.31 11.90
N LEU A 66 9.74 -2.65 10.90
CA LEU A 66 9.35 -4.04 10.62
C LEU A 66 10.58 -4.93 10.29
N LYS A 67 11.48 -4.45 9.43
CA LYS A 67 12.74 -5.15 9.14
C LYS A 67 13.60 -5.34 10.38
N ALA A 68 13.71 -4.32 11.23
CA ALA A 68 14.46 -4.39 12.48
C ALA A 68 13.85 -5.38 13.50
N LEU A 69 12.52 -5.55 13.48
CA LEU A 69 11.80 -6.55 14.28
C LEU A 69 11.91 -7.97 13.70
N GLY A 70 12.54 -8.14 12.54
CA GLY A 70 12.84 -9.43 11.94
C GLY A 70 11.82 -9.95 10.94
N VAL A 71 10.87 -9.11 10.50
CA VAL A 71 9.96 -9.42 9.39
C VAL A 71 10.76 -9.52 8.09
N LYS A 72 10.47 -10.54 7.28
CA LYS A 72 11.16 -10.86 6.04
C LYS A 72 10.18 -10.95 4.88
N GLU A 73 10.73 -10.97 3.67
CA GLU A 73 10.00 -11.33 2.45
C GLU A 73 9.27 -12.67 2.65
N GLU A 74 8.05 -12.78 2.09
CA GLU A 74 7.11 -13.89 2.25
C GLU A 74 6.47 -14.06 3.65
N ASP A 75 6.87 -13.27 4.66
CA ASP A 75 6.19 -13.30 5.95
C ASP A 75 4.76 -12.76 5.84
N ARG A 76 3.83 -13.41 6.54
CA ARG A 76 2.43 -13.00 6.60
C ARG A 76 2.19 -12.11 7.80
N VAL A 77 1.90 -10.84 7.53
CA VAL A 77 1.65 -9.83 8.56
C VAL A 77 0.14 -9.52 8.64
N THR A 78 -0.48 -9.75 9.80
CA THR A 78 -1.86 -9.34 10.05
C THR A 78 -1.87 -7.93 10.64
N ILE A 79 -2.64 -7.02 10.03
CA ILE A 79 -2.84 -5.65 10.53
C ILE A 79 -4.22 -5.58 11.20
N CYS A 80 -4.25 -5.44 12.53
CA CYS A 80 -5.47 -5.27 13.31
C CYS A 80 -5.43 -3.91 14.01
N MET A 81 -5.93 -2.89 13.33
CA MET A 81 -5.83 -1.50 13.76
C MET A 81 -7.10 -0.70 13.41
N PRO A 82 -7.42 0.37 14.16
CA PRO A 82 -8.52 1.28 13.81
C PRO A 82 -8.24 2.10 12.53
N ASN A 83 -9.22 2.88 12.07
CA ASN A 83 -9.05 3.82 10.94
C ASN A 83 -8.20 5.04 11.34
N THR A 84 -6.91 4.83 11.52
CA THR A 84 -5.94 5.87 11.89
C THR A 84 -4.79 5.92 10.86
N PRO A 85 -4.05 7.04 10.78
CA PRO A 85 -2.93 7.19 9.85
C PRO A 85 -1.90 6.07 9.92
N GLN A 86 -1.63 5.56 11.11
CA GLN A 86 -0.65 4.49 11.34
C GLN A 86 -1.06 3.18 10.63
N THR A 87 -2.36 2.92 10.48
CA THR A 87 -2.86 1.76 9.72
C THR A 87 -2.48 1.86 8.26
N VAL A 88 -2.58 3.06 7.68
CA VAL A 88 -2.15 3.34 6.30
C VAL A 88 -0.62 3.18 6.20
N SER A 89 0.14 3.74 7.15
CA SER A 89 1.59 3.58 7.19
C SER A 89 2.00 2.11 7.23
N MET A 90 1.38 1.30 8.09
CA MET A 90 1.67 -0.13 8.25
C MET A 90 1.31 -0.94 7.00
N PHE A 91 0.19 -0.61 6.35
CA PHE A 91 -0.26 -1.31 5.14
C PHE A 91 0.75 -1.19 4.00
N TYR A 92 1.23 0.03 3.70
CA TYR A 92 2.25 0.23 2.67
C TYR A 92 3.64 -0.21 3.14
N ALA A 93 3.95 -0.07 4.44
CA ALA A 93 5.23 -0.52 4.99
C ALA A 93 5.42 -2.03 4.83
N ALA A 94 4.39 -2.83 5.07
CA ALA A 94 4.45 -4.28 4.88
C ALA A 94 4.76 -4.68 3.43
N ASN A 95 4.38 -3.85 2.45
CA ASN A 95 4.71 -4.06 1.03
C ASN A 95 6.16 -3.70 0.66
N MET A 96 6.90 -3.03 1.55
CA MET A 96 8.32 -2.67 1.36
C MET A 96 9.30 -3.61 2.09
N VAL A 97 8.78 -4.56 2.89
CA VAL A 97 9.60 -5.44 3.71
C VAL A 97 10.08 -6.64 2.92
#